data_AF-A0A4R4N442-F1
#
_entry.id   AF-A0A4R4N442-F1
#
_cell.length_a   1.000
_cell.length_b   1.000
_cell.length_c   1.000
_cell.angle_alpha   90.00
_cell.angle_beta   90.00
_cell.angle_gamma   90.00
#
_symmetry.space_group_name_H-M   'P 1'
#
loop_
_entity.id
_entity.type
_entity.pdbx_description
1 polymer ?
#
loop_
_entity_poly.entity_id
_entity_poly.type
_entity_poly.pdbx_seq_one_letter_code
_entity_poly.pdbx_strand_id
1 'polypeptide(L)' 'MPPRSVGSTADNVSSWVNRTGSVAVLIDLDGRQSRPLSPGRSLEEPPYAYDSVDVVTWPR' A
#
# COMPACT_ATOMS: atom_id res chain seq x y z
N MET A 1 11.44 -7.57 25.81
CA MET A 1 10.55 -7.60 24.62
C MET A 1 11.02 -6.50 23.69
N PRO A 2 11.39 -6.77 22.42
CA PRO A 2 11.74 -5.68 21.52
C PRO A 2 10.48 -4.87 21.20
N PRO A 3 10.62 -3.57 20.85
CA PRO A 3 9.49 -2.68 20.64
C PRO A 3 8.61 -3.20 19.50
N ARG A 4 7.28 -3.08 19.64
CA ARG A 4 6.32 -3.27 18.57
C ARG A 4 6.83 -2.51 17.34
N SER A 5 7.16 -3.25 16.28
CA SER A 5 7.45 -2.67 14.98
C SER A 5 6.36 -1.66 14.67
N VAL A 6 6.74 -0.42 14.43
CA VAL A 6 5.91 0.51 13.67
C VAL A 6 5.62 -0.26 12.36
N GLY A 7 4.36 -0.58 12.08
CA GLY A 7 4.02 -1.37 10.88
C GLY A 7 4.61 -0.71 9.64
N SER A 8 5.01 -1.50 8.64
CA SER A 8 5.55 -0.95 7.40
C SER A 8 4.54 0.02 6.75
N THR A 9 5.01 0.88 5.84
CA THR A 9 4.10 1.72 5.05
C THR A 9 3.07 0.85 4.33
N ALA A 10 3.50 -0.30 3.80
CA ALA A 10 2.62 -1.33 3.27
C ALA A 10 1.55 -1.85 4.25
N ASP A 11 1.90 -2.12 5.51
CA ASP A 11 0.93 -2.56 6.52
C ASP A 11 -0.13 -1.48 6.77
N ASN A 12 0.29 -0.23 6.86
CA ASN A 12 -0.59 0.91 7.09
C ASN A 12 -1.56 1.11 5.90
N VAL A 13 -1.04 1.12 4.67
CA VAL A 13 -1.84 1.24 3.45
C VAL A 13 -2.84 0.08 3.34
N SER A 14 -2.39 -1.15 3.57
CA SER A 14 -3.26 -2.33 3.55
C SER A 14 -4.40 -2.21 4.57
N SER A 15 -4.10 -1.73 5.77
CA SER A 15 -5.10 -1.49 6.82
C SER A 15 -6.12 -0.42 6.41
N TRP A 16 -5.69 0.67 5.78
CA TRP A 16 -6.59 1.73 5.30
C TRP A 16 -7.50 1.26 4.16
N VAL A 17 -6.96 0.51 3.20
CA VAL A 17 -7.76 -0.07 2.11
C VAL A 17 -8.80 -1.04 2.66
N ASN A 18 -8.39 -1.91 3.59
CA ASN A 18 -9.30 -2.83 4.28
C ASN A 18 -10.42 -2.08 5.00
N ARG A 19 -10.09 -0.98 5.69
CA ARG A 19 -11.07 -0.18 6.44
C ARG A 19 -12.04 0.58 5.54
N THR A 20 -11.57 1.06 4.39
CA THR A 20 -12.41 1.80 3.42
C THR A 20 -13.36 0.86 2.68
N GLY A 21 -13.03 -0.43 2.58
CA GLY A 21 -13.83 -1.42 1.86
C GLY A 21 -13.94 -1.15 0.35
N SER A 22 -13.13 -0.22 -0.16
CA SER A 22 -13.12 0.21 -1.57
C SER A 22 -11.74 -0.02 -2.17
N VAL A 23 -11.71 -0.28 -3.48
CA VAL A 23 -10.47 -0.48 -4.22
C VAL A 23 -9.68 0.82 -4.24
N ALA A 24 -8.43 0.77 -3.79
CA ALA A 24 -7.47 1.86 -3.96
C ALA A 24 -6.64 1.65 -5.22
N VAL A 25 -6.08 2.72 -5.74
CA VAL A 25 -5.08 2.70 -6.81
C VAL A 25 -3.76 3.14 -6.21
N LEU A 26 -2.77 2.25 -6.29
CA LEU A 26 -1.38 2.51 -5.93
C LEU A 26 -0.66 3.03 -7.16
N ILE A 27 0.05 4.14 -7.02
CA ILE A 27 0.73 4.82 -8.12
C ILE A 27 2.21 4.95 -7.76
N ASP A 28 3.05 4.46 -8.67
CA ASP A 28 4.49 4.64 -8.74
C ASP A 28 4.76 5.71 -9.80
N LEU A 29 5.18 6.90 -9.35
CA LEU A 29 5.47 8.04 -10.21
C LEU A 29 6.80 7.88 -10.93
N ASP A 30 7.77 7.21 -10.29
CA ASP A 30 9.10 6.96 -10.84
C ASP A 30 9.05 5.88 -11.92
N GLY A 31 8.40 4.76 -11.63
CA GLY A 31 8.16 3.67 -12.58
C GLY A 31 7.04 3.94 -13.57
N ARG A 32 6.24 5.00 -13.36
CA ARG A 32 5.00 5.32 -14.10
C ARG A 32 4.02 4.15 -14.16
N GLN A 33 3.92 3.41 -13.07
CA GLN A 33 3.03 2.27 -12.96
C GLN A 33 1.87 2.59 -12.04
N SER A 34 0.71 2.00 -12.33
CA SER A 34 -0.44 2.05 -11.44
C SER A 34 -1.00 0.65 -11.29
N ARG A 35 -1.32 0.24 -10.07
CA ARG A 35 -1.94 -1.06 -9.79
C ARG A 35 -3.06 -0.93 -8.75
N PRO A 36 -4.17 -1.67 -8.92
CA PRO A 36 -5.24 -1.68 -7.93
C PRO A 36 -4.83 -2.46 -6.68
N LEU A 37 -5.29 -2.01 -5.53
CA LEU A 37 -5.28 -2.74 -4.26
C LEU A 37 -6.72 -2.92 -3.77
N SER A 38 -7.20 -4.15 -3.82
CA SER A 38 -8.53 -4.50 -3.32
C SER A 38 -8.53 -4.73 -1.81
N PRO A 39 -9.64 -4.47 -1.12
CA PRO A 39 -9.82 -4.91 0.26
C PRO A 39 -9.55 -6.41 0.40
N GLY A 40 -8.89 -6.80 1.49
CA GLY A 40 -8.46 -8.17 1.79
C GLY A 40 -7.15 -8.58 1.10
N ARG A 41 -6.55 -7.73 0.27
CA ARG A 41 -5.21 -7.95 -0.29
C ARG A 41 -4.21 -7.11 0.50
N SER A 42 -3.08 -7.72 0.83
CA SER A 42 -1.95 -6.99 1.40
C SER A 42 -1.09 -6.40 0.29
N LEU A 43 -0.63 -5.17 0.50
CA LEU A 43 0.47 -4.61 -0.24
C LEU A 43 1.75 -5.34 0.19
N GLU A 44 2.35 -6.11 -0.71
CA GLU A 44 3.70 -6.64 -0.49
C GLU A 44 4.70 -5.61 -1.02
N GLU A 45 5.54 -5.09 -0.13
CA GLU A 45 6.76 -4.38 -0.50
C GLU A 45 7.78 -5.42 -1.00
N PRO A 46 8.17 -5.39 -2.28
CA PRO A 46 9.25 -6.25 -2.74
C PRO A 46 10.53 -5.88 -1.95
N PRO A 47 11.35 -6.85 -1.52
CA PRO A 47 12.53 -6.59 -0.69
C PRO A 47 13.63 -5.76 -1.39
N TYR A 48 13.46 -5.46 -2.68
CA TYR A 48 14.34 -4.62 -3.51
C TYR A 48 13.67 -3.31 -3.95
N ALA A 49 12.39 -3.10 -3.61
CA ALA A 49 11.59 -1.95 -4.01
C ALA A 49 10.71 -1.50 -2.85
N TYR A 50 11.36 -1.09 -1.75
CA TYR A 50 10.74 -0.43 -0.60
C TYR A 50 10.07 0.92 -0.96
N ASP A 51 10.21 1.35 -2.21
CA ASP A 51 9.80 2.65 -2.73
C ASP A 51 9.05 2.49 -4.06
N SER A 52 8.08 1.57 -4.11
CA SER A 52 7.29 1.30 -5.34
C SER A 52 5.90 1.92 -5.32
N VAL A 53 5.57 2.72 -4.30
CA VAL A 53 4.27 3.38 -4.17
C VAL A 53 4.49 4.76 -3.58
N ASP A 54 4.30 5.79 -4.41
CA ASP A 54 4.38 7.19 -4.00
C ASP A 54 3.03 7.73 -3.55
N VAL A 55 1.97 7.29 -4.24
CA VAL A 55 0.61 7.84 -4.06
C VAL A 55 -0.41 6.71 -3.96
N VAL A 56 -1.32 6.86 -2.99
CA VAL A 56 -2.52 6.03 -2.85
C VAL A 56 -3.74 6.91 -3.08
N THR A 57 -4.59 6.53 -4.02
CA THR A 57 -5.82 7.27 -4.33
C THR A 57 -7.04 6.35 -4.37
N TRP A 58 -8.21 6.91 -4.08
CA TRP A 58 -9.50 6.22 -4.21
C TRP A 58 -10.31 6.92 -5.29
N PRO A 59 -10.74 6.21 -6.36
CA PRO A 59 -11.69 6.77 -7.30
C PRO A 59 -12.99 7.08 -6.53
N ARG A 60 -13.44 8.32 -6.63
CA ARG A 60 -14.71 8.79 -6.04
C ARG A 60 -15.91 8.10 -6.68
#